data_AF-A0A6V2VZF5-F1
#
_entry.id   AF-A0A6V2VZF5-F1
#
_cell.length_a   1.000
_cell.length_b   1.000
_cell.length_c   1.000
_cell.angle_alpha   90.00
_cell.angle_beta   90.00
_cell.angle_gamma   90.00
#
_symmetry.space_group_name_H-M   'P 1'
#
loop_
_entity.id
_entity.type
_entity.pdbx_description
1 polymer ?
#
loop_
_entity_poly.entity_id
_entity_poly.type
_entity_poly.pdbx_seq_one_letter_code
_entity_poly.pdbx_strand_id
1 'polypeptide(L)'
;MRRARSCCAARYWGQPAASEQWLCAGYVAVEAGGALNMSLAGDGTRRGVIFLKDNGRASPVFGARALGGLNGVIDIRGRPLRRTWSLLARPADSAAASITLLHDPLAMGWAVGDRIALAPTTAGSSGEADARRIAGFGAGNTVTLDAPLSHARSDARQRRAAIGGGGHRTVNELACGESGIVHGAKCIAVLNGVA
;
A
#
# COMPACT_ATOMS: atom_id res chain seq x y z
N MET A 1 19.84 42.85 1.96
CA MET A 1 19.16 41.88 2.85
C MET A 1 17.90 41.36 2.18
N ARG A 2 17.91 40.15 1.59
CA ARG A 2 16.69 39.54 1.01
C ARG A 2 15.99 38.77 2.12
N ARG A 3 14.87 39.30 2.61
CA ARG A 3 13.98 38.61 3.56
C ARG A 3 13.58 37.26 2.96
N ALA A 4 13.77 36.19 3.74
CA ALA A 4 13.24 34.88 3.41
C ALA A 4 11.72 35.02 3.21
N ARG A 5 11.25 34.96 1.96
CA ARG A 5 9.82 34.81 1.71
C ARG A 5 9.46 33.46 2.30
N SER A 6 8.56 33.48 3.28
CA SER A 6 8.18 32.29 4.06
C SER A 6 8.00 31.06 3.16
N CYS A 7 8.54 29.92 3.59
CA CYS A 7 8.38 28.64 2.90
C CYS A 7 6.90 28.24 2.70
N CYS A 8 5.95 28.91 3.37
CA CYS A 8 4.54 28.54 3.39
C CYS A 8 3.55 29.63 2.91
N ALA A 9 3.99 30.72 2.29
CA ALA A 9 3.04 31.67 1.68
C ALA A 9 2.60 31.20 0.27
N ALA A 10 1.88 30.08 0.19
CA ALA A 10 1.16 29.68 -1.01
C ALA A 10 -0.14 28.95 -0.64
N ARG A 11 -1.19 29.76 -0.42
CA ARG A 11 -2.62 29.47 -0.69
C ARG A 11 -3.13 28.03 -0.44
N TYR A 12 -3.10 27.58 0.81
CA TYR A 12 -4.20 26.80 1.39
C TYR A 12 -4.68 27.57 2.62
N TRP A 13 -5.95 27.99 2.62
CA TRP A 13 -6.56 28.85 3.63
C TRP A 13 -6.83 28.08 4.92
N GLY A 14 -5.85 27.97 5.79
CA GLY A 14 -6.03 27.43 7.15
C GLY A 14 -4.70 27.19 7.86
N GLN A 15 -4.66 27.47 9.16
CA GLN A 15 -3.63 26.85 10.02
C GLN A 15 -3.84 25.33 9.94
N PRO A 16 -2.77 24.52 9.93
CA PRO A 16 -2.93 23.07 10.04
C PRO A 16 -3.75 22.76 11.29
N ALA A 17 -4.73 21.85 11.15
CA ALA A 17 -5.51 21.42 12.30
C ALA A 17 -4.59 20.83 13.37
N ALA A 18 -5.00 20.81 14.64
CA ALA A 18 -4.20 20.22 15.71
C ALA A 18 -3.86 18.72 15.48
N SER A 19 -4.60 18.04 14.60
CA SER A 19 -4.35 16.66 14.16
C SER A 19 -3.42 16.56 12.93
N GLU A 20 -2.99 17.67 12.34
CA GLU A 20 -2.13 17.71 11.15
C GLU A 20 -0.67 18.02 11.51
N GLN A 21 0.24 17.12 11.14
CA GLN A 21 1.67 17.37 11.15
C GLN A 21 2.12 17.72 9.73
N TRP A 22 2.68 18.92 9.57
CA TRP A 22 3.04 19.45 8.25
C TRP A 22 4.54 19.77 8.14
N LEU A 23 5.16 19.33 7.05
CA LEU A 23 6.52 19.69 6.65
C LEU A 23 6.49 20.22 5.21
N CYS A 24 6.99 21.43 4.97
CA CYS A 24 7.13 22.01 3.63
C CYS A 24 8.61 22.33 3.36
N ALA A 25 9.18 21.74 2.31
CA ALA A 25 10.61 21.89 2.03
C ALA A 25 10.91 21.88 0.52
N GLY A 26 12.13 22.30 0.16
CA GLY A 26 12.68 22.11 -1.17
C GLY A 26 13.11 20.66 -1.41
N TYR A 27 13.88 20.18 -0.46
CA TYR A 27 14.21 18.78 -0.25
C TYR A 27 14.40 18.56 1.25
N VAL A 28 14.42 17.30 1.67
CA VAL A 28 14.74 16.87 3.03
C VAL A 28 15.84 15.81 2.89
N ALA A 29 17.02 16.12 3.42
CA ALA A 29 18.14 15.19 3.50
C ALA A 29 18.47 14.95 4.97
N VAL A 30 18.34 13.71 5.44
CA VAL A 30 18.72 13.32 6.79
C VAL A 30 20.12 12.72 6.73
N GLU A 31 21.11 13.45 7.24
CA GLU A 31 22.53 13.14 7.09
C GLU A 31 23.23 12.99 8.45
N ALA A 32 24.44 12.43 8.44
CA ALA A 32 25.38 12.41 9.57
C ALA A 32 24.80 11.87 10.89
N GLY A 33 24.07 10.76 10.83
CA GLY A 33 23.43 10.11 11.97
C GLY A 33 22.14 10.79 12.44
N GLY A 34 21.65 11.81 11.72
CA GLY A 34 20.42 12.52 12.05
C GLY A 34 19.17 11.65 11.95
N ALA A 35 18.06 12.16 12.50
CA ALA A 35 16.76 11.50 12.45
C ALA A 35 15.62 12.48 12.12
N LEU A 36 14.76 12.11 11.17
CA LEU A 36 13.45 12.72 10.95
C LEU A 36 12.38 11.79 11.51
N ASN A 37 11.62 12.25 12.50
CA ASN A 37 10.54 11.49 13.12
C ASN A 37 9.19 12.16 12.87
N MET A 38 8.22 11.40 12.36
CA MET A 38 6.83 11.81 12.23
C MET A 38 5.92 10.68 12.74
N SER A 39 5.31 10.88 13.91
CA SER A 39 4.40 9.89 14.50
C SER A 39 2.95 10.32 14.34
N LEU A 40 2.21 9.57 13.53
CA LEU A 40 0.77 9.68 13.31
C LEU A 40 0.00 8.61 14.10
N ALA A 41 0.69 7.81 14.92
CA ALA A 41 0.05 6.85 15.82
C ALA A 41 -0.95 7.58 16.72
N GLY A 42 -2.14 7.01 16.94
CA GLY A 42 -3.23 7.65 17.67
C GLY A 42 -4.60 7.05 17.35
N ASP A 43 -5.62 7.87 17.46
CA ASP A 43 -7.04 7.58 17.15
C ASP A 43 -7.33 7.41 15.64
N GLY A 44 -6.32 7.47 14.78
CA GLY A 44 -6.47 7.40 13.33
C GLY A 44 -6.93 8.69 12.66
N THR A 45 -7.11 9.78 13.41
CA THR A 45 -7.50 11.10 12.86
C THR A 45 -6.30 11.97 12.48
N ARG A 46 -5.11 11.59 12.96
CA ARG A 46 -3.87 12.32 12.68
C ARG A 46 -3.46 12.17 11.23
N ARG A 47 -3.11 13.29 10.60
CA ARG A 47 -2.65 13.33 9.21
C ARG A 47 -1.26 13.94 9.14
N GLY A 48 -0.36 13.25 8.45
CA GLY A 48 0.98 13.74 8.15
C GLY A 48 1.09 14.17 6.70
N VAL A 49 1.65 15.35 6.46
CA VAL A 49 1.91 15.85 5.11
C VAL A 49 3.35 16.31 5.01
N ILE A 50 4.08 15.72 4.06
CA ILE A 50 5.39 16.20 3.62
C ILE A 50 5.20 16.74 2.20
N PHE A 51 5.30 18.06 2.07
CA PHE A 51 5.15 18.76 0.82
C PHE A 51 6.52 19.21 0.31
N LEU A 52 6.98 18.59 -0.76
CA LEU A 52 8.25 18.89 -1.41
C LEU A 52 7.98 19.74 -2.65
N LYS A 53 8.42 21.01 -2.62
CA LYS A 53 8.22 21.96 -3.72
C LYS A 53 9.55 22.33 -4.35
N ASP A 54 9.50 22.79 -5.59
CA ASP A 54 10.68 23.48 -6.11
C ASP A 54 10.77 24.87 -5.48
N ASN A 55 11.86 25.09 -4.76
CA ASN A 55 12.22 26.38 -4.18
C ASN A 55 13.59 26.86 -4.67
N GLY A 56 14.09 26.31 -5.78
CA GLY A 56 15.43 26.58 -6.31
C GLY A 56 16.57 25.94 -5.50
N ARG A 57 16.28 25.03 -4.56
CA ARG A 57 17.28 24.26 -3.82
C ARG A 57 17.19 22.77 -4.15
N ALA A 58 18.34 22.13 -4.23
CA ALA A 58 18.48 20.70 -4.45
C ALA A 58 19.53 20.13 -3.48
N SER A 59 19.32 18.89 -3.05
CA SER A 59 20.38 18.10 -2.42
C SER A 59 21.41 17.73 -3.47
N PRO A 60 22.72 17.78 -3.18
CA PRO A 60 23.75 17.26 -4.07
C PRO A 60 23.58 15.77 -4.39
N VAL A 61 22.95 15.02 -3.48
CA VAL A 61 22.80 13.56 -3.57
C VAL A 61 21.41 13.18 -4.08
N PHE A 62 20.37 13.82 -3.56
CA PHE A 62 18.98 13.44 -3.85
C PHE A 62 18.29 14.36 -4.88
N GLY A 63 18.92 15.46 -5.27
CA GLY A 63 18.34 16.44 -6.19
C GLY A 63 17.25 17.31 -5.55
N ALA A 64 16.43 17.92 -6.41
CA ALA A 64 15.30 18.77 -6.01
C ALA A 64 14.06 17.94 -5.69
N ARG A 65 13.18 18.45 -4.79
CA ARG A 65 11.92 17.80 -4.40
C ARG A 65 12.09 16.38 -3.86
N ALA A 66 13.17 16.14 -3.13
CA ALA A 66 13.49 14.83 -2.60
C ALA A 66 13.32 14.73 -1.09
N LEU A 67 13.03 13.53 -0.60
CA LEU A 67 13.13 13.13 0.80
C LEU A 67 14.03 11.90 0.84
N GLY A 68 15.16 11.99 1.53
CA GLY A 68 16.15 10.91 1.55
C GLY A 68 17.00 10.95 2.81
N GLY A 69 17.53 9.79 3.18
CA GLY A 69 18.51 9.65 4.26
C GLY A 69 19.85 9.21 3.67
N LEU A 70 20.94 9.89 4.03
CA LEU A 70 22.30 9.49 3.72
C LEU A 70 23.04 9.31 5.04
N ASN A 71 23.20 8.07 5.49
CA ASN A 71 23.65 7.78 6.86
C ASN A 71 22.76 8.48 7.90
N GLY A 72 21.44 8.34 7.80
CA GLY A 72 20.45 8.94 8.68
C GLY A 72 19.14 8.17 8.66
N VAL A 73 18.25 8.43 9.62
CA VAL A 73 16.99 7.69 9.79
C VAL A 73 15.78 8.56 9.48
N ILE A 74 14.89 8.07 8.62
CA ILE A 74 13.55 8.65 8.43
C ILE A 74 12.54 7.67 9.01
N ASP A 75 11.90 8.04 10.11
CA ASP A 75 10.89 7.25 10.80
C ASP A 75 9.51 7.94 10.71
N ILE A 76 8.64 7.39 9.87
CA ILE A 76 7.25 7.87 9.71
C ILE A 76 6.31 6.75 10.14
N ARG A 77 5.71 6.88 11.33
CA ARG A 77 4.87 5.85 11.94
C ARG A 77 3.39 6.22 11.84
N GLY A 78 2.59 5.30 11.33
CA GLY A 78 1.12 5.39 11.36
C GLY A 78 0.52 4.60 12.52
N ARG A 79 -0.77 4.27 12.38
CA ARG A 79 -1.40 3.23 13.20
C ARG A 79 -0.62 1.90 13.05
N PRO A 80 -0.28 1.20 14.15
CA PRO A 80 0.39 -0.09 14.05
C PRO A 80 -0.54 -1.13 13.41
N LEU A 81 -0.01 -1.89 12.46
CA LEU A 81 -0.68 -3.04 11.85
C LEU A 81 0.03 -4.31 12.33
N ARG A 82 -0.74 -5.31 12.79
CA ARG A 82 -0.16 -6.62 13.13
C ARG A 82 0.31 -7.36 11.88
N ARG A 83 -0.37 -7.10 10.76
CA ARG A 83 -0.02 -7.64 9.46
C ARG A 83 -0.46 -6.70 8.35
N THR A 84 0.40 -6.53 7.36
CA THR A 84 0.19 -5.60 6.24
C THR A 84 -0.30 -6.28 4.97
N TRP A 85 -0.39 -7.61 4.96
CA TRP A 85 -0.77 -8.37 3.76
C TRP A 85 -1.61 -9.61 4.10
N SER A 86 -2.43 -10.07 3.17
CA SER A 86 -3.16 -11.34 3.29
C SER A 86 -3.30 -11.99 1.93
N LEU A 87 -3.84 -13.21 1.92
CA LEU A 87 -4.23 -13.91 0.71
C LEU A 87 -5.74 -13.79 0.49
N LEU A 88 -6.23 -13.83 -0.76
CA LEU A 88 -7.65 -14.13 -0.97
C LEU A 88 -7.89 -15.61 -0.58
N ALA A 89 -8.93 -15.88 0.20
CA ALA A 89 -9.34 -17.24 0.56
C ALA A 89 -10.02 -17.98 -0.60
N ARG A 90 -10.52 -17.23 -1.58
CA ARG A 90 -11.14 -17.73 -2.81
C ARG A 90 -10.95 -16.73 -3.94
N PRO A 91 -11.07 -17.17 -5.21
CA PRO A 91 -11.09 -16.27 -6.35
C PRO A 91 -12.13 -15.15 -6.22
N ALA A 92 -11.84 -14.01 -6.86
CA ALA A 92 -12.78 -12.90 -6.97
C ALA A 92 -12.92 -12.49 -8.44
N ASP A 93 -14.13 -12.41 -8.96
CA ASP A 93 -14.36 -12.03 -10.35
C ASP A 93 -14.10 -10.54 -10.59
N SER A 94 -13.96 -10.16 -11.85
CA SER A 94 -14.11 -8.76 -12.22
C SER A 94 -15.52 -8.28 -11.83
N ALA A 95 -15.62 -7.00 -11.49
CA ALA A 95 -16.83 -6.39 -10.91
C ALA A 95 -17.27 -6.96 -9.53
N ALA A 96 -16.47 -7.80 -8.87
CA ALA A 96 -16.73 -8.15 -7.47
C ALA A 96 -16.58 -6.92 -6.56
N ALA A 97 -17.60 -6.61 -5.76
CA ALA A 97 -17.58 -5.54 -4.76
C ALA A 97 -17.17 -6.02 -3.35
N SER A 98 -16.86 -7.30 -3.21
CA SER A 98 -16.37 -7.89 -1.96
C SER A 98 -15.33 -8.98 -2.24
N ILE A 99 -14.43 -9.16 -1.30
CA ILE A 99 -13.39 -10.19 -1.33
C ILE A 99 -13.38 -10.93 0.01
N THR A 100 -12.93 -12.19 -0.01
CA THR A 100 -12.78 -12.98 1.21
C THR A 100 -11.30 -13.23 1.43
N LEU A 101 -10.80 -12.94 2.64
CA LEU A 101 -9.39 -13.06 2.99
C LEU A 101 -9.10 -14.33 3.78
N LEU A 102 -7.89 -14.86 3.64
CA LEU A 102 -7.43 -16.01 4.43
C LEU A 102 -7.29 -15.67 5.92
N HIS A 103 -6.91 -14.43 6.24
CA HIS A 103 -6.72 -13.95 7.60
C HIS A 103 -7.82 -12.94 7.98
N ASP A 104 -8.15 -12.87 9.27
CA ASP A 104 -9.10 -11.88 9.80
C ASP A 104 -8.54 -10.45 9.65
N PRO A 105 -9.18 -9.59 8.83
CA PRO A 105 -8.72 -8.22 8.63
C PRO A 105 -8.71 -7.36 9.90
N LEU A 106 -9.64 -7.59 10.84
CA LEU A 106 -9.70 -6.82 12.08
C LEU A 106 -8.54 -7.20 13.00
N ALA A 107 -8.26 -8.50 13.14
CA ALA A 107 -7.09 -8.98 13.87
C ALA A 107 -5.76 -8.50 13.25
N MET A 108 -5.70 -8.30 11.94
CA MET A 108 -4.52 -7.70 11.27
C MET A 108 -4.34 -6.21 11.57
N GLY A 109 -5.36 -5.55 12.12
CA GLY A 109 -5.39 -4.12 12.43
C GLY A 109 -5.87 -3.25 11.27
N TRP A 110 -6.53 -3.84 10.26
CA TRP A 110 -7.11 -3.08 9.15
C TRP A 110 -8.41 -2.40 9.61
N ALA A 111 -8.79 -1.32 8.93
CA ALA A 111 -9.97 -0.54 9.23
C ALA A 111 -10.71 -0.09 7.96
N VAL A 112 -11.98 0.27 8.13
CA VAL A 112 -12.75 0.96 7.09
C VAL A 112 -12.03 2.27 6.72
N GLY A 113 -11.96 2.55 5.42
CA GLY A 113 -11.24 3.67 4.84
C GLY A 113 -9.79 3.36 4.46
N ASP A 114 -9.20 2.27 4.97
CA ASP A 114 -7.86 1.84 4.56
C ASP A 114 -7.85 1.54 3.06
N ARG A 115 -6.77 1.97 2.38
CA ARG A 115 -6.54 1.65 0.97
C ARG A 115 -5.73 0.37 0.88
N ILE A 116 -6.22 -0.57 0.09
CA ILE A 116 -5.59 -1.86 -0.20
C ILE A 116 -5.25 -1.95 -1.68
N ALA A 117 -4.18 -2.67 -2.00
CA ALA A 117 -3.85 -3.09 -3.35
C ALA A 117 -4.06 -4.60 -3.48
N LEU A 118 -4.79 -5.01 -4.52
CA LEU A 118 -4.93 -6.38 -4.94
C LEU A 118 -4.03 -6.57 -6.16
N ALA A 119 -3.00 -7.40 -6.02
CA ALA A 119 -2.03 -7.63 -7.08
C ALA A 119 -2.01 -9.10 -7.50
N PRO A 120 -1.76 -9.40 -8.79
CA PRO A 120 -1.37 -10.74 -9.19
C PRO A 120 -0.07 -11.15 -8.50
N THR A 121 0.13 -12.46 -8.34
CA THR A 121 1.36 -13.01 -7.74
C THR A 121 2.38 -13.50 -8.75
N THR A 122 2.04 -13.44 -10.04
CA THR A 122 2.97 -13.75 -11.12
C THR A 122 4.10 -12.71 -11.16
N ALA A 123 5.33 -13.20 -11.16
CA ALA A 123 6.51 -12.35 -11.28
C ALA A 123 6.47 -11.52 -12.58
N GLY A 124 6.77 -10.23 -12.47
CA GLY A 124 6.77 -9.31 -13.63
C GLY A 124 5.38 -8.87 -14.11
N SER A 125 4.30 -9.21 -13.42
CA SER A 125 2.96 -8.70 -13.74
C SER A 125 2.91 -7.18 -13.66
N SER A 126 2.28 -6.56 -14.67
CA SER A 126 2.04 -5.12 -14.72
C SER A 126 0.62 -4.82 -15.21
N GLY A 127 0.06 -3.68 -14.82
CA GLY A 127 -1.25 -3.20 -15.30
C GLY A 127 -2.49 -3.83 -14.67
N GLU A 128 -2.37 -5.01 -14.06
CA GLU A 128 -3.54 -5.74 -13.55
C GLU A 128 -3.82 -5.51 -12.05
N ALA A 129 -3.13 -4.61 -11.35
CA ALA A 129 -3.40 -4.38 -9.93
C ALA A 129 -4.63 -3.47 -9.70
N ASP A 130 -5.48 -3.81 -8.74
CA ASP A 130 -6.58 -2.96 -8.30
C ASP A 130 -6.21 -2.25 -7.00
N ALA A 131 -6.45 -0.93 -6.94
CA ALA A 131 -6.42 -0.18 -5.69
C ALA A 131 -7.85 0.14 -5.26
N ARG A 132 -8.21 -0.24 -4.03
CA ARG A 132 -9.56 -0.08 -3.47
C ARG A 132 -9.48 0.38 -2.03
N ARG A 133 -10.56 0.95 -1.52
CA ARG A 133 -10.72 1.23 -0.09
C ARG A 133 -11.67 0.22 0.54
N ILE A 134 -11.40 -0.10 1.80
CA ILE A 134 -12.29 -0.93 2.60
C ILE A 134 -13.52 -0.10 2.96
N ALA A 135 -14.69 -0.53 2.48
CA ALA A 135 -15.98 0.05 2.84
C ALA A 135 -16.60 -0.63 4.07
N GLY A 136 -16.25 -1.88 4.35
CA GLY A 136 -16.81 -2.63 5.46
C GLY A 136 -16.18 -4.01 5.67
N PHE A 137 -16.54 -4.63 6.78
CA PHE A 137 -16.17 -6.00 7.12
C PHE A 137 -17.44 -6.84 7.30
N GLY A 138 -17.38 -8.10 6.87
CA GLY A 138 -18.45 -9.08 6.99
C GLY A 138 -17.97 -10.40 7.57
N ALA A 139 -18.91 -11.33 7.75
CA ALA A 139 -18.60 -12.67 8.27
C ALA A 139 -17.57 -13.40 7.39
N GLY A 140 -16.80 -14.29 8.02
CA GLY A 140 -15.82 -15.15 7.34
C GLY A 140 -14.70 -14.37 6.66
N ASN A 141 -14.15 -13.33 7.30
CA ASN A 141 -13.07 -12.49 6.77
C ASN A 141 -13.42 -11.78 5.45
N THR A 142 -14.70 -11.45 5.26
CA THR A 142 -15.15 -10.72 4.08
C THR A 142 -14.86 -9.23 4.22
N VAL A 143 -14.33 -8.63 3.16
CA VAL A 143 -14.06 -7.20 3.05
C VAL A 143 -14.90 -6.64 1.90
N THR A 144 -15.72 -5.64 2.20
CA THR A 144 -16.48 -4.88 1.20
C THR A 144 -15.62 -3.75 0.66
N LEU A 145 -15.66 -3.52 -0.64
CA LEU A 145 -14.86 -2.53 -1.36
C LEU A 145 -15.68 -1.28 -1.68
N ASP A 146 -15.02 -0.13 -1.78
CA ASP A 146 -15.62 1.13 -2.21
C ASP A 146 -16.01 1.15 -3.69
N ALA A 147 -15.32 0.35 -4.51
CA ALA A 147 -15.65 0.13 -5.91
C ALA A 147 -15.41 -1.34 -6.30
N PRO A 148 -16.17 -1.87 -7.27
CA PRO A 148 -15.95 -3.20 -7.82
C PRO A 148 -14.53 -3.39 -8.37
N LEU A 149 -13.99 -4.61 -8.36
CA LEU A 149 -12.69 -4.92 -8.98
C LEU A 149 -12.71 -4.67 -10.49
N SER A 150 -11.63 -4.12 -11.04
CA SER A 150 -11.49 -3.97 -12.50
C SER A 150 -11.00 -5.26 -13.15
N HIS A 151 -10.19 -6.05 -12.42
CA HIS A 151 -9.62 -7.29 -12.92
C HIS A 151 -10.04 -8.47 -12.04
N ALA A 152 -10.32 -9.60 -12.68
CA ALA A 152 -10.53 -10.85 -11.99
C ALA A 152 -9.25 -11.31 -11.28
N ARG A 153 -9.43 -11.98 -10.14
CA ARG A 153 -8.42 -12.63 -9.31
C ARG A 153 -8.74 -14.11 -9.30
N SER A 154 -8.57 -14.75 -10.44
CA SER A 154 -8.68 -16.20 -10.57
C SER A 154 -7.35 -16.85 -10.23
N ASP A 155 -7.43 -18.02 -9.59
CA ASP A 155 -6.40 -19.04 -9.63
C ASP A 155 -5.97 -19.31 -11.08
N ALA A 156 -4.69 -19.63 -11.28
CA ALA A 156 -4.12 -19.89 -12.59
C ALA A 156 -5.01 -20.88 -13.38
N ARG A 157 -5.43 -20.46 -14.58
CA ARG A 157 -5.97 -21.25 -15.69
C ARG A 157 -6.21 -22.73 -15.36
N GLN A 158 -7.46 -23.11 -15.09
CA GLN A 158 -7.88 -24.52 -15.09
C GLN A 158 -7.57 -25.15 -16.46
N ARG A 159 -6.40 -25.77 -16.63
CA ARG A 159 -6.15 -26.61 -17.79
C ARG A 159 -6.81 -27.95 -17.52
N ARG A 160 -7.84 -28.28 -18.31
CA ARG A 160 -8.32 -29.66 -18.43
C ARG A 160 -7.18 -30.50 -19.00
N ALA A 161 -6.45 -31.21 -18.15
CA ALA A 161 -5.59 -32.29 -18.61
C ALA A 161 -6.48 -33.52 -18.84
N ALA A 162 -6.48 -34.04 -20.06
CA ALA A 162 -7.10 -35.33 -20.34
C ALA A 162 -6.26 -36.42 -19.67
N ILE A 163 -6.86 -37.23 -18.82
CA ILE A 163 -6.26 -38.50 -18.40
C ILE A 163 -6.67 -39.52 -19.45
N GLY A 164 -5.71 -40.30 -19.96
CA GLY A 164 -6.01 -41.44 -20.82
C GLY A 164 -7.12 -42.29 -20.19
N GLY A 165 -8.24 -42.43 -20.89
CA GLY A 165 -9.45 -43.09 -20.36
C GLY A 165 -10.69 -42.18 -20.19
N GLY A 166 -10.75 -41.01 -20.82
CA GLY A 166 -11.99 -40.22 -20.91
C GLY A 166 -12.39 -39.45 -19.65
N GLY A 167 -11.50 -39.37 -18.64
CA GLY A 167 -11.69 -38.55 -17.45
C GLY A 167 -10.90 -37.24 -17.52
N HIS A 168 -11.53 -36.13 -17.08
CA HIS A 168 -10.82 -34.89 -16.79
C HIS A 168 -10.54 -34.81 -15.29
N ARG A 169 -9.30 -34.50 -14.89
CA ARG A 169 -9.00 -33.99 -13.55
C ARG A 169 -8.61 -32.51 -13.65
N THR A 170 -9.15 -31.70 -12.75
CA THR A 170 -8.62 -30.37 -12.46
C THR A 170 -7.30 -30.57 -11.72
N VAL A 171 -6.20 -30.09 -12.29
CA VAL A 171 -4.88 -30.12 -11.64
C VAL A 171 -4.51 -28.69 -11.30
N ASN A 172 -4.34 -28.39 -10.01
CA ASN A 172 -3.81 -27.10 -9.56
C ASN A 172 -2.29 -27.17 -9.67
N GLU A 173 -1.72 -26.61 -10.74
CA GLU A 173 -0.27 -26.52 -10.89
C GLU A 173 0.24 -25.30 -10.11
N LEU A 174 0.88 -25.58 -8.97
CA LEU A 174 1.50 -24.59 -8.09
C LEU A 174 2.83 -24.13 -8.70
N ALA A 175 2.87 -22.92 -9.23
CA ALA A 175 4.13 -22.25 -9.59
C ALA A 175 4.38 -21.09 -8.62
N CYS A 176 5.15 -21.36 -7.56
CA CYS A 176 5.86 -20.30 -6.84
C CYS A 176 7.36 -20.56 -7.03
N GLY A 177 7.95 -19.85 -7.98
CA GLY A 177 9.39 -19.66 -8.03
C GLY A 177 9.79 -18.65 -6.96
N GLU A 178 10.82 -18.97 -6.21
CA GLU A 178 11.45 -18.12 -5.21
C GLU A 178 11.85 -16.77 -5.83
N SER A 179 11.18 -15.67 -5.49
CA SER A 179 11.79 -14.32 -5.48
C SER A 179 10.84 -13.28 -4.88
N GLY A 180 11.42 -12.46 -4.02
CA GLY A 180 10.72 -11.55 -3.11
C GLY A 180 9.94 -10.42 -3.79
N ILE A 181 8.91 -9.97 -3.07
CA ILE A 181 8.07 -8.83 -3.41
C ILE A 181 8.87 -7.54 -3.20
N VAL A 182 8.97 -6.73 -4.25
CA VAL A 182 9.66 -5.43 -4.28
C VAL A 182 8.74 -4.30 -3.79
N HIS A 183 9.35 -3.33 -3.11
CA HIS A 183 8.79 -2.17 -2.41
C HIS A 183 7.71 -1.34 -3.15
N GLY A 184 6.74 -0.80 -2.39
CA GLY A 184 6.04 0.44 -2.78
C GLY A 184 4.53 0.53 -2.51
N ALA A 185 3.85 -0.59 -2.25
CA ALA A 185 2.42 -0.59 -1.93
C ALA A 185 2.19 -0.74 -0.42
N LYS A 186 1.57 0.26 0.21
CA LYS A 186 0.93 0.08 1.52
C LYS A 186 -0.28 -0.83 1.31
N CYS A 187 -0.20 -2.00 1.94
CA CYS A 187 -1.20 -3.07 2.03
C CYS A 187 -1.37 -3.90 0.74
N ILE A 188 -0.74 -5.08 0.68
CA ILE A 188 -0.84 -6.01 -0.45
C ILE A 188 -1.71 -7.19 -0.02
N ALA A 189 -2.89 -7.37 -0.61
CA ALA A 189 -3.52 -8.68 -0.61
C ALA A 189 -2.89 -9.47 -1.77
N VAL A 190 -1.96 -10.36 -1.42
CA VAL A 190 -1.31 -11.33 -2.32
C VAL A 190 -2.31 -12.47 -2.55
N LEU A 191 -2.07 -13.44 -3.42
CA LEU A 191 -2.86 -14.68 -3.53
C LEU A 191 -1.88 -15.83 -3.67
N ASN A 192 -1.85 -16.75 -2.70
CA ASN A 192 -1.37 -18.16 -2.74
C ASN A 192 -1.04 -18.64 -1.32
N GLY A 193 -1.87 -19.54 -0.76
CA GLY A 193 -1.52 -20.33 0.44
C GLY A 193 -0.28 -21.19 0.12
N VAL A 194 0.55 -21.58 1.09
CA VAL A 194 0.25 -22.43 2.26
C VAL A 194 1.20 -22.06 3.43
N ALA A 195 0.77 -22.40 4.65
CA ALA A 195 1.42 -22.35 5.98
C ALA A 195 2.90 -22.00 6.09
#